data_AF-K2FXV1-F1
#
_entry.id   AF-K2FXV1-F1
#
_cell.length_a   1.000
_cell.length_b   1.000
_cell.length_c   1.000
_cell.angle_alpha   90.00
_cell.angle_beta   90.00
_cell.angle_gamma   90.00
#
_symmetry.space_group_name_H-M   'P 1'
#
loop_
_entity.id
_entity.type
_entity.pdbx_description
1 polymer ?
#
loop_
_entity_poly.entity_id
_entity_poly.type
_entity_poly.pdbx_seq_one_letter_code
_entity_poly.pdbx_strand_id
1 'polypeptide(L)'
;MVKINANLLSKIKDKFSSDENAYIRIKLDISKAFFAISASLYFFFYLSTIAWFQVDLFWKLLVWIFPIFLFSIVALAYDLVIYLLNTYSDKANKMKIPLIVILWLIYCTILAIYLGLKI
;
A
#
# COMPACT_ATOMS: atom_id res chain seq x y z
N MET A 1 -29.53 29.90 26.04
CA MET A 1 -28.51 28.86 26.31
C MET A 1 -29.00 27.56 25.67
N VAL A 2 -28.53 27.24 24.46
CA VAL A 2 -28.96 26.03 23.75
C VAL A 2 -28.23 24.84 24.37
N LYS A 3 -28.95 23.96 25.07
CA LYS A 3 -28.43 22.66 25.52
C LYS A 3 -28.17 21.82 24.28
N ILE A 4 -26.96 21.90 23.73
CA ILE A 4 -26.49 20.99 22.69
C ILE A 4 -26.59 19.59 23.30
N ASN A 5 -27.49 18.79 22.73
CA ASN A 5 -27.83 17.48 23.20
C ASN A 5 -26.57 16.60 23.11
N ALA A 6 -25.93 16.31 24.25
CA ALA A 6 -24.73 15.48 24.31
C ALA A 6 -24.91 14.12 23.62
N ASN A 7 -26.16 13.68 23.48
CA ASN A 7 -26.56 12.45 22.80
C ASN A 7 -26.47 12.53 21.26
N LEU A 8 -26.52 13.74 20.69
CA LEU A 8 -26.30 13.98 19.27
C LEU A 8 -24.80 13.99 18.95
N LEU A 9 -24.02 14.58 19.84
CA LEU A 9 -22.56 14.64 19.73
C LEU A 9 -21.93 13.25 19.94
N SER A 10 -22.48 12.43 20.85
CA SER A 10 -22.11 11.01 21.00
C SER A 10 -22.55 10.18 19.80
N LYS A 11 -23.76 10.37 19.26
CA LYS A 11 -24.21 9.68 18.03
C LYS A 11 -23.36 10.02 16.81
N ILE A 12 -22.95 11.28 16.67
CA ILE A 12 -22.03 11.71 15.61
C ILE A 12 -20.66 11.03 15.82
N LYS A 13 -20.15 11.02 17.05
CA LYS A 13 -18.89 10.35 17.41
C LYS A 13 -18.94 8.83 17.16
N ASP A 14 -20.03 8.16 17.47
CA ASP A 14 -20.23 6.72 17.23
C ASP A 14 -20.33 6.42 15.73
N LYS A 15 -20.94 7.33 14.94
CA LYS A 15 -20.95 7.21 13.48
C LYS A 15 -19.55 7.38 12.88
N PHE A 16 -18.75 8.31 13.40
CA PHE A 16 -17.34 8.47 13.00
C PHE A 16 -16.44 7.31 13.49
N SER A 17 -16.76 6.67 14.61
CA SER A 17 -16.09 5.43 15.05
C SER A 17 -16.41 4.24 14.15
N SER A 18 -17.54 4.25 13.44
CA SER A 18 -17.84 3.28 12.38
C SER A 18 -17.18 3.62 11.03
N ASP A 19 -16.75 4.87 10.82
CA ASP A 19 -16.07 5.33 9.60
C ASP A 19 -14.58 4.97 9.54
N GLU A 20 -13.86 4.85 10.66
CA GLU A 20 -12.42 4.54 10.64
C GLU A 20 -12.16 3.19 9.97
N ASN A 21 -12.98 2.19 10.28
CA ASN A 21 -12.94 0.88 9.62
C ASN A 21 -13.35 0.94 8.14
N ALA A 22 -14.29 1.82 7.77
CA ALA A 22 -14.66 2.04 6.37
C ALA A 22 -13.51 2.67 5.58
N TYR A 23 -12.84 3.67 6.15
CA TYR A 23 -11.65 4.29 5.56
C TYR A 23 -10.51 3.30 5.35
N ILE A 24 -10.20 2.48 6.36
CA ILE A 24 -9.13 1.47 6.26
C ILE A 24 -9.47 0.42 5.18
N ARG A 25 -10.75 0.00 5.09
CA ARG A 25 -11.20 -0.93 4.05
C ARG A 25 -11.08 -0.31 2.65
N ILE A 26 -11.56 0.91 2.45
CA ILE A 26 -11.45 1.61 1.16
C ILE A 26 -9.98 1.76 0.75
N LYS A 27 -9.11 2.14 1.70
CA LYS A 27 -7.68 2.25 1.45
C LYS A 27 -7.06 0.92 1.02
N LEU A 28 -7.40 -0.18 1.70
CA LEU A 28 -6.96 -1.52 1.32
C LEU A 28 -7.42 -1.90 -0.09
N ASP A 29 -8.66 -1.59 -0.47
CA ASP A 29 -9.17 -1.92 -1.80
C ASP A 29 -8.49 -1.09 -2.91
N ILE A 30 -8.17 0.18 -2.64
CA ILE A 30 -7.34 1.00 -3.54
C ILE A 30 -5.95 0.37 -3.71
N SER A 31 -5.31 -0.04 -2.62
CA SER A 31 -3.98 -0.66 -2.66
C SER A 31 -3.98 -2.00 -3.40
N LYS A 32 -5.04 -2.81 -3.28
CA LYS A 32 -5.22 -4.04 -4.08
C LYS A 32 -5.33 -3.72 -5.57
N ALA A 33 -6.14 -2.73 -5.94
CA ALA A 33 -6.32 -2.33 -7.33
C ALA A 33 -5.01 -1.80 -7.92
N PHE A 34 -4.30 -0.95 -7.17
CA PHE A 34 -3.01 -0.41 -7.58
C PHE A 34 -1.97 -1.52 -7.77
N PHE A 35 -1.90 -2.48 -6.85
CA PHE A 35 -1.05 -3.66 -7.00
C PHE A 35 -1.43 -4.52 -8.21
N ALA A 36 -2.72 -4.78 -8.43
CA ALA A 36 -3.16 -5.58 -9.59
C ALA A 36 -2.74 -4.92 -10.92
N ILE A 37 -2.88 -3.60 -11.03
CA ILE A 37 -2.49 -2.84 -12.22
C ILE A 37 -0.98 -2.88 -12.42
N SER A 38 -0.20 -2.55 -11.38
CA SER A 38 1.26 -2.52 -11.46
C SER A 38 1.84 -3.92 -11.74
N ALA A 39 1.31 -4.97 -11.11
CA ALA A 39 1.70 -6.36 -11.33
C ALA A 39 1.40 -6.82 -12.76
N SER A 40 0.23 -6.45 -13.28
CA SER A 40 -0.16 -6.77 -14.66
C SER A 40 0.77 -6.10 -15.67
N LEU A 41 1.11 -4.82 -15.46
CA LEU A 41 2.05 -4.09 -16.31
C LEU A 41 3.46 -4.69 -16.24
N TYR A 42 3.95 -4.98 -15.02
CA TYR A 42 5.26 -5.61 -14.82
C TYR A 42 5.33 -6.97 -15.52
N PHE A 43 4.32 -7.81 -15.34
CA PHE A 43 4.21 -9.12 -15.98
C PHE A 43 4.15 -9.01 -17.51
N PHE A 44 3.37 -8.06 -18.04
CA PHE A 44 3.27 -7.84 -19.48
C PHE A 44 4.61 -7.41 -20.10
N PHE A 45 5.34 -6.49 -19.48
CA PHE A 45 6.66 -6.07 -19.96
C PHE A 45 7.68 -7.21 -19.86
N TYR A 46 7.61 -8.00 -18.80
CA TYR A 46 8.47 -9.18 -18.62
C TYR A 46 8.21 -10.22 -19.70
N LEU A 47 6.94 -10.56 -19.94
CA LEU A 47 6.52 -11.50 -20.97
C LEU A 47 6.96 -11.03 -22.37
N SER A 48 6.75 -9.75 -22.67
CA SER A 48 7.16 -9.16 -23.97
C SER A 48 8.67 -9.23 -24.18
N THR A 49 9.45 -9.00 -23.13
CA THR A 49 10.92 -9.12 -23.16
C THR A 49 11.34 -10.57 -23.45
N ILE A 50 10.73 -11.56 -22.78
CA ILE A 50 11.06 -12.99 -22.99
C ILE A 50 10.61 -13.46 -24.37
N ALA A 51 9.48 -12.97 -24.87
CA ALA A 51 8.96 -13.27 -26.19
C ALA A 51 9.79 -12.64 -27.33
N TRP A 52 10.91 -11.97 -27.02
CA TRP A 52 11.76 -11.26 -27.97
C TRP A 52 11.05 -10.13 -28.75
N PHE A 53 9.91 -9.66 -28.25
CA PHE A 53 9.15 -8.59 -28.88
C PHE A 53 9.69 -7.23 -28.44
N GLN A 54 10.29 -6.47 -29.37
CA GLN A 54 10.87 -5.13 -29.12
C GLN A 54 11.67 -5.05 -27.81
N VAL A 55 12.61 -5.99 -27.63
CA VAL A 55 13.33 -6.25 -26.37
C VAL A 55 13.88 -4.98 -25.73
N ASP A 56 14.51 -4.09 -26.51
CA ASP A 56 15.10 -2.86 -25.99
C ASP A 56 14.07 -1.90 -25.37
N LEU A 57 12.87 -1.82 -25.96
CA LEU A 57 11.79 -0.98 -25.44
C LEU A 57 11.22 -1.59 -24.16
N PHE A 58 10.85 -2.87 -24.20
CA PHE A 58 10.21 -3.54 -23.07
C PHE A 58 11.15 -3.76 -21.89
N TRP A 59 12.45 -3.97 -22.13
CA TRP A 59 13.47 -3.98 -21.08
C TRP A 59 13.54 -2.63 -20.36
N LYS A 60 13.58 -1.51 -21.10
CA LYS A 60 13.58 -0.16 -20.50
C LYS A 60 12.30 0.11 -19.70
N LEU A 61 11.14 -0.28 -20.24
CA LEU A 61 9.86 -0.17 -19.54
C LEU A 61 9.81 -1.04 -18.29
N LEU A 62 10.37 -2.25 -18.34
CA LEU A 62 10.46 -3.16 -17.20
C LEU A 62 11.33 -2.57 -16.09
N VAL A 63 12.47 -1.98 -16.45
CA VAL A 63 13.35 -1.29 -15.49
C VAL A 63 12.65 -0.08 -14.87
N TRP A 64 11.94 0.68 -15.70
CA TRP A 64 11.24 1.88 -15.26
C TRP A 64 10.03 1.58 -14.36
N ILE A 65 9.27 0.53 -14.64
CA ILE A 65 8.08 0.17 -13.85
C ILE A 65 8.45 -0.56 -12.55
N PHE A 66 9.66 -1.13 -12.44
CA PHE A 66 10.07 -1.92 -11.27
C PHE A 66 9.93 -1.18 -9.93
N PRO A 67 10.38 0.08 -9.76
CA PRO A 67 10.15 0.84 -8.52
C PRO A 67 8.67 0.99 -8.17
N ILE A 68 7.82 1.23 -9.17
CA ILE A 68 6.38 1.41 -9.00
C ILE A 68 5.73 0.09 -8.58
N PHE A 69 6.13 -1.02 -9.20
CA PHE A 69 5.70 -2.36 -8.83
C PHE A 69 6.14 -2.72 -7.39
N LEU A 70 7.41 -2.50 -7.05
CA LEU A 70 7.93 -2.74 -5.71
C LEU A 70 7.18 -1.90 -4.66
N PHE A 71 6.95 -0.62 -4.94
CA PHE A 71 6.18 0.26 -4.06
C PHE A 71 4.76 -0.27 -3.84
N SER A 72 4.10 -0.76 -4.89
CA SER A 72 2.74 -1.31 -4.79
C SER A 72 2.66 -2.56 -3.89
N ILE A 73 3.68 -3.43 -3.90
CA ILE A 73 3.78 -4.58 -2.99
C ILE A 73 3.85 -4.09 -1.55
N VAL A 74 4.75 -3.13 -1.30
CA VAL A 74 5.00 -2.60 0.04
C VAL A 74 3.77 -1.86 0.58
N ALA A 75 3.10 -1.06 -0.26
CA ALA A 75 1.86 -0.38 0.09
C ALA A 75 0.73 -1.37 0.42
N LEU A 76 0.56 -2.42 -0.39
CA LEU A 76 -0.43 -3.45 -0.13
C LEU A 76 -0.13 -4.22 1.17
N ALA A 77 1.13 -4.58 1.41
CA ALA A 77 1.55 -5.24 2.63
C ALA A 77 1.27 -4.38 3.87
N TYR A 78 1.58 -3.08 3.80
CA TYR A 78 1.26 -2.13 4.86
C TYR A 78 -0.24 -2.10 5.14
N ASP A 79 -1.06 -1.83 4.13
CA ASP A 79 -2.50 -1.65 4.31
C ASP A 79 -3.19 -2.94 4.76
N LEU A 80 -2.70 -4.11 4.32
CA LEU A 80 -3.20 -5.41 4.76
C LEU A 80 -2.90 -5.66 6.24
N VAL A 81 -1.68 -5.37 6.69
CA VAL A 81 -1.31 -5.51 8.10
C VAL A 81 -2.06 -4.51 8.96
N ILE A 82 -2.22 -3.26 8.51
CA ILE A 82 -3.01 -2.25 9.21
C ILE A 82 -4.48 -2.68 9.33
N TYR A 83 -5.07 -3.23 8.26
CA TYR A 83 -6.43 -3.75 8.30
C TYR A 83 -6.57 -4.88 9.32
N LEU A 84 -5.64 -5.85 9.33
CA LEU A 84 -5.64 -6.94 10.31
C LEU A 84 -5.48 -6.42 11.74
N LEU A 85 -4.56 -5.50 11.96
CA LEU A 85 -4.33 -4.91 13.29
C LEU A 85 -5.56 -4.20 13.82
N ASN A 86 -6.25 -3.40 12.99
CA ASN A 86 -7.49 -2.73 13.41
C ASN A 86 -8.67 -3.71 13.60
N THR A 87 -8.66 -4.85 12.92
CA THR A 87 -9.70 -5.88 13.08
C THR A 87 -9.51 -6.69 14.37
N TYR A 88 -8.28 -6.93 14.81
CA TYR A 88 -7.96 -7.88 15.90
C TYR A 88 -7.28 -7.25 17.13
N SER A 89 -6.93 -5.96 17.13
CA SER A 89 -6.19 -5.36 18.25
C SER A 89 -6.46 -3.86 18.46
N ASP A 90 -6.91 -3.48 19.66
CA ASP A 90 -7.07 -2.07 20.07
C ASP A 90 -5.74 -1.29 20.14
N LYS A 91 -4.59 -1.97 20.10
CA LYS A 91 -3.25 -1.35 20.12
C LYS A 91 -2.76 -0.96 18.73
N ALA A 92 -3.60 -1.04 17.69
CA ALA A 92 -3.22 -0.82 16.30
C ALA A 92 -2.45 0.49 16.05
N ASN A 93 -2.81 1.58 16.73
CA ASN A 93 -2.16 2.89 16.53
C ASN A 93 -0.67 2.91 16.88
N LYS A 94 -0.20 2.12 17.85
CA LYS A 94 1.22 2.09 18.23
C LYS A 94 2.09 1.32 17.24
N MET A 95 1.51 0.37 16.51
CA MET A 95 2.25 -0.48 15.57
C MET A 95 2.34 0.10 14.14
N LYS A 96 1.54 1.14 13.81
CA LYS A 96 1.54 1.75 12.46
C LYS A 96 2.90 2.34 12.07
N ILE A 97 3.54 3.03 13.01
CA ILE A 97 4.82 3.73 12.80
C ILE A 97 6.01 2.76 12.65
N PRO A 98 6.25 1.80 13.57
CA PRO A 98 7.36 0.87 13.38
C PRO A 98 7.18 0.02 12.11
N LEU A 99 5.95 -0.35 11.76
CA LEU A 99 5.66 -1.11 10.54
C LEU A 99 6.03 -0.32 9.27
N ILE A 100 5.64 0.96 9.17
CA ILE A 100 5.95 1.76 7.99
C ILE A 100 7.46 1.96 7.83
N VAL A 101 8.18 2.12 8.95
CA VAL A 101 9.65 2.26 8.93
C VAL A 101 10.32 0.99 8.40
N ILE A 102 9.91 -0.18 8.89
CA ILE A 102 10.46 -1.47 8.44
C ILE A 102 10.20 -1.68 6.95
N LEU A 103 8.95 -1.44 6.51
CA LEU A 103 8.56 -1.59 5.12
C LEU A 103 9.29 -0.59 4.20
N TRP A 104 9.51 0.63 4.67
CA TRP A 104 10.30 1.63 3.95
C TRP A 104 11.77 1.23 3.82
N LEU A 105 12.36 0.69 4.89
CA LEU A 105 13.73 0.15 4.83
C LEU A 105 13.83 -0.98 3.81
N ILE A 106 12.89 -1.94 3.82
CA ILE A 106 12.85 -3.03 2.84
C ILE A 106 12.75 -2.48 1.41
N TYR A 107 11.86 -1.52 1.18
CA TYR A 107 11.71 -0.86 -0.12
C TYR A 107 13.04 -0.26 -0.59
N CYS A 108 13.67 0.58 0.24
CA CYS A 108 14.93 1.25 -0.08
C CYS A 108 16.07 0.25 -0.31
N THR A 109 16.18 -0.80 0.50
CA THR A 109 17.22 -1.84 0.34
C THR A 109 17.08 -2.58 -0.98
N ILE A 110 15.87 -3.04 -1.31
CA ILE A 110 15.64 -3.76 -2.57
C ILE A 110 15.90 -2.83 -3.77
N LEU A 111 15.47 -1.57 -3.68
CA LEU A 111 15.70 -0.59 -4.73
C LEU A 111 17.20 -0.28 -4.92
N ALA A 112 17.97 -0.17 -3.83
CA ALA A 112 19.41 0.05 -3.89
C ALA A 112 20.14 -1.14 -4.54
N ILE A 113 19.79 -2.37 -4.15
CA ILE A 113 20.31 -3.60 -4.77
C ILE A 113 19.97 -3.61 -6.28
N TYR A 114 18.73 -3.27 -6.62
CA TYR A 114 18.27 -3.25 -8.01
C TYR A 114 19.01 -2.24 -8.87
N LEU A 115 19.29 -1.05 -8.33
CA LEU A 115 20.04 0.00 -9.02
C LEU A 115 21.55 -0.30 -9.09
N GLY A 116 22.01 -1.41 -8.51
CA GLY A 116 23.43 -1.76 -8.45
C GLY A 116 24.24 -0.81 -7.55
N LEU A 117 23.57 -0.08 -6.65
CA LEU A 117 24.24 0.70 -5.63
C LEU A 117 24.87 -0.30 -4.67
N LYS A 118 26.20 -0.35 -4.64
CA LYS A 118 26.94 -1.12 -3.63
C LYS A 118 26.56 -0.54 -2.26
N ILE A 119 25.79 -1.31 -1.49
CA ILE A 119 25.49 -1.05 -0.08
C ILE A 119 26.75 -1.32 0.75
#